data_AF-J3HC87-F1
#
_entry.id   AF-J3HC87-F1
#
_cell.length_a   1.000
_cell.length_b   1.000
_cell.length_c   1.000
_cell.angle_alpha   90.00
_cell.angle_beta   90.00
_cell.angle_gamma   90.00
#
_symmetry.space_group_name_H-M   'P 1'
#
loop_
_entity.id
_entity.type
_entity.pdbx_description
1 polymer ?
#
loop_
_entity_poly.entity_id
_entity_poly.type
_entity_poly.pdbx_seq_one_letter_code
_entity_poly.pdbx_strand_id
1 'polypeptide(L)'
;MYEGNLAFATFLEIRLYWRINIKYFFLLAFFATAARATPIDVCYPTVGPKHFLSQWTEDSRTIDMLSRVEGEKFSIEEGKIVYNEDFNGDGVKDFIFLSYSSAGSSGDFTYGFLVKCQGFLRNVGGDYFADVKVLDSHPENTPYKDIKIYSYNRDKQDQIMHRDGKPLTTPHLWRFNPETKLYEGESR
;
A
#
# COMPACT_ATOMS: atom_id res chain seq x y z
N MET A 1 -36.81 81.51 -6.64
CA MET A 1 -36.86 80.92 -8.00
C MET A 1 -36.53 79.44 -7.83
N TYR A 2 -37.26 78.53 -8.48
CA TYR A 2 -37.05 77.07 -8.42
C TYR A 2 -35.68 76.68 -9.04
N GLU A 3 -35.11 75.47 -8.92
CA GLU A 3 -35.56 74.18 -8.33
C GLU A 3 -34.66 73.79 -7.11
N GLY A 4 -34.43 72.56 -6.64
CA GLY A 4 -34.83 71.20 -7.08
C GLY A 4 -34.25 70.07 -6.22
N ASN A 5 -34.46 68.80 -6.63
CA ASN A 5 -33.80 67.58 -6.12
C ASN A 5 -33.42 66.68 -7.31
N LEU A 6 -32.26 66.00 -7.28
CA LEU A 6 -32.20 64.52 -7.38
C LEU A 6 -30.79 63.94 -7.15
N ALA A 7 -30.76 62.68 -6.77
CA ALA A 7 -29.59 61.90 -6.38
C ALA A 7 -28.64 61.51 -7.53
N PHE A 8 -27.37 61.25 -7.19
CA PHE A 8 -26.63 60.11 -7.73
C PHE A 8 -25.69 59.54 -6.64
N ALA A 9 -25.85 58.25 -6.32
CA ALA A 9 -25.00 57.55 -5.35
C ALA A 9 -24.31 56.38 -6.05
N THR A 10 -22.98 56.45 -6.20
CA THR A 10 -22.18 55.38 -6.80
C THR A 10 -20.78 55.29 -6.17
N PHE A 11 -20.51 54.12 -5.57
CA PHE A 11 -19.20 53.43 -5.46
C PHE A 11 -17.94 54.21 -5.02
N LEU A 12 -17.36 53.87 -3.84
CA LEU A 12 -16.14 53.02 -3.76
C LEU A 12 -15.76 52.57 -2.33
N GLU A 13 -15.05 51.43 -2.27
CA GLU A 13 -14.21 50.87 -1.18
C GLU A 13 -14.74 50.72 0.26
N ILE A 14 -15.26 49.53 0.57
CA ILE A 14 -15.22 48.97 1.93
C ILE A 14 -13.77 48.54 2.25
N ARG A 15 -13.01 49.39 2.96
CA ARG A 15 -11.70 49.05 3.51
C ARG A 15 -11.78 48.39 4.88
N LEU A 16 -12.10 47.10 4.95
CA LEU A 16 -11.89 46.30 6.16
C LEU A 16 -11.36 44.90 5.85
N TYR A 17 -10.63 44.33 6.82
CA TYR A 17 -9.96 43.01 6.83
C TYR A 17 -8.58 42.86 6.18
N TRP A 18 -7.62 43.72 6.58
CA TRP A 18 -6.19 43.35 6.65
C TRP A 18 -5.52 43.86 7.93
N ARG A 19 -5.74 43.14 9.05
CA ARG A 19 -4.92 43.22 10.28
C ARG A 19 -4.79 41.84 10.95
N ILE A 20 -4.19 40.88 10.22
CA ILE A 20 -3.67 39.67 10.85
C ILE A 20 -2.48 40.09 11.73
N ASN A 21 -2.54 39.78 13.03
CA ASN A 21 -1.61 40.30 14.00
C ASN A 21 -0.31 39.46 14.01
N ILE A 22 0.76 40.00 13.42
CA ILE A 22 2.05 39.33 13.15
C ILE A 22 2.62 38.55 14.34
N LYS A 23 2.32 38.95 15.59
CA LYS A 23 2.81 38.27 16.80
C LYS A 23 2.38 36.81 16.92
N TYR A 24 1.24 36.41 16.34
CA TYR A 24 0.76 35.02 16.38
C TYR A 24 1.29 34.16 15.23
N PHE A 25 1.85 34.76 14.18
CA PHE A 25 2.35 34.04 13.01
C PHE A 25 3.59 33.18 13.34
N PHE A 26 4.44 33.65 14.25
CA PHE A 26 5.64 32.93 14.67
C PHE A 26 5.39 31.77 15.65
N LEU A 27 4.27 31.77 16.38
CA LEU A 27 3.93 30.70 17.32
C LEU A 27 3.46 29.40 16.63
N LEU A 28 2.96 29.48 15.39
CA LEU A 28 2.63 28.30 14.60
C LEU A 28 3.87 27.61 13.97
N ALA A 29 5.01 28.31 13.89
CA ALA A 29 6.18 27.82 13.16
C ALA A 29 6.99 26.74 13.92
N PHE A 30 6.76 26.55 15.22
CA PHE A 30 7.60 25.71 16.09
C PHE A 30 7.14 24.25 16.26
N PHE A 31 6.01 23.86 15.66
CA PHE A 31 5.58 22.44 15.59
C PHE A 31 5.87 21.78 14.23
N ALA A 32 6.68 22.42 13.39
CA ALA A 32 7.14 21.86 12.12
C ALA A 32 8.45 21.06 12.28
N THR A 33 8.51 20.14 13.26
CA THR A 33 9.42 18.98 13.16
C THR A 33 8.87 18.05 12.08
N ALA A 34 9.04 18.47 10.83
CA ALA A 34 8.75 17.65 9.67
C ALA A 34 9.74 16.48 9.69
N ALA A 35 9.30 15.35 10.25
CA ALA A 35 9.87 14.06 9.96
C ALA A 35 9.75 13.87 8.44
N ARG A 36 10.80 14.22 7.70
CA ARG A 36 10.89 13.96 6.27
C ARG A 36 11.18 12.48 6.07
N ALA A 37 10.17 11.65 6.34
CA ALA A 37 10.01 10.44 5.57
C ALA A 37 9.94 10.88 4.10
N THR A 38 11.00 10.60 3.36
CA THR A 38 10.99 10.73 1.90
C THR A 38 9.81 9.92 1.37
N PRO A 39 8.96 10.46 0.48
CA PRO A 39 7.93 9.65 -0.15
C PRO A 39 8.61 8.61 -1.04
N ILE A 40 8.68 7.36 -0.56
CA ILE A 40 9.17 6.24 -1.37
C ILE A 40 8.02 5.84 -2.29
N ASP A 41 7.84 6.66 -3.33
CA ASP A 41 6.74 6.53 -4.27
C ASP A 41 6.99 5.32 -5.19
N VAL A 42 6.39 4.18 -4.84
CA VAL A 42 6.38 2.94 -5.65
C VAL A 42 5.50 3.06 -6.91
N CYS A 43 4.66 4.10 -6.99
CA CYS A 43 3.82 4.37 -8.13
C CYS A 43 4.59 5.07 -9.27
N TYR A 44 5.73 5.71 -8.97
CA TYR A 44 6.63 6.29 -9.96
C TYR A 44 7.90 5.46 -10.22
N PRO A 45 8.28 5.22 -11.50
CA PRO A 45 7.60 5.65 -12.73
C PRO A 45 6.35 4.79 -13.03
N THR A 46 5.35 5.36 -13.72
CA THR A 46 4.08 4.69 -14.05
C THR A 46 4.18 3.62 -15.16
N VAL A 47 5.39 3.28 -15.58
CA VAL A 47 5.71 2.19 -16.51
C VAL A 47 5.76 0.83 -15.77
N GLY A 48 5.98 -0.24 -16.52
CA GLY A 48 6.04 -1.61 -16.00
C GLY A 48 4.66 -2.19 -15.63
N PRO A 49 4.64 -3.36 -14.96
CA PRO A 49 3.42 -4.10 -14.65
C PRO A 49 2.44 -3.32 -13.76
N LYS A 50 1.18 -3.27 -14.18
CA LYS A 50 0.05 -2.71 -13.43
C LYS A 50 -0.88 -3.84 -13.04
N HIS A 51 -1.25 -3.89 -11.77
CA HIS A 51 -2.15 -4.91 -11.25
C HIS A 51 -3.51 -4.31 -10.86
N PHE A 52 -4.55 -5.13 -10.90
CA PHE A 52 -5.92 -4.74 -10.56
C PHE A 52 -6.57 -5.90 -9.82
N LEU A 53 -7.21 -5.61 -8.70
CA LEU A 53 -8.05 -6.58 -8.00
C LEU A 53 -9.50 -6.40 -8.46
N SER A 54 -10.15 -7.52 -8.73
CA SER A 54 -11.59 -7.60 -8.99
C SER A 54 -12.15 -8.82 -8.25
N GLN A 55 -13.41 -8.77 -7.85
CA GLN A 55 -14.06 -9.89 -7.17
C GLN A 55 -15.15 -10.46 -8.08
N TRP A 56 -15.04 -11.76 -8.37
CA TRP A 56 -15.91 -12.48 -9.28
C TRP A 56 -16.80 -13.40 -8.44
N THR A 57 -18.05 -13.59 -8.88
CA THR A 57 -18.97 -14.53 -8.24
C THR A 57 -19.52 -15.46 -9.31
N GLU A 58 -19.24 -16.75 -9.15
CA GLU A 58 -19.76 -17.82 -9.99
C GLU A 58 -20.56 -18.77 -9.10
N ASP A 59 -21.82 -19.01 -9.47
CA ASP A 59 -22.85 -19.64 -8.65
C ASP A 59 -22.98 -19.06 -7.23
N SER A 60 -22.26 -19.63 -6.28
CA SER A 60 -22.21 -19.25 -4.86
C SER A 60 -20.79 -19.03 -4.33
N ARG A 61 -19.78 -19.15 -5.19
CA ARG A 61 -18.36 -18.99 -4.84
C ARG A 61 -17.90 -17.60 -5.24
N THR A 62 -17.48 -16.83 -4.24
CA THR A 62 -16.76 -15.57 -4.43
C THR A 62 -15.26 -15.85 -4.54
N ILE A 63 -14.62 -15.32 -5.58
CA ILE A 63 -13.18 -15.48 -5.85
C ILE A 63 -12.58 -14.10 -6.09
N ASP A 64 -11.42 -13.82 -5.49
CA ASP A 64 -10.66 -12.62 -5.80
C ASP A 64 -9.74 -12.90 -6.99
N MET A 65 -9.74 -11.99 -7.96
CA MET A 65 -9.00 -12.09 -9.21
C MET A 65 -7.95 -10.98 -9.29
N LEU A 66 -6.69 -11.36 -9.46
CA LEU A 66 -5.59 -10.46 -9.74
C LEU A 66 -5.33 -10.40 -11.24
N SER A 67 -5.69 -9.27 -11.86
CA SER A 67 -5.38 -8.98 -13.25
C SER A 67 -4.05 -8.23 -13.37
N ARG A 68 -3.20 -8.59 -14.32
CA ARG A 68 -1.90 -7.95 -14.61
C ARG A 68 -1.85 -7.46 -16.06
N VAL A 69 -1.46 -6.20 -16.25
CA VAL A 69 -1.25 -5.57 -17.55
C VAL A 69 0.21 -5.13 -17.66
N GLU A 70 0.90 -5.54 -18.74
CA GLU A 70 2.28 -5.15 -19.03
C GLU A 70 2.48 -5.01 -20.55
N GLY A 71 2.49 -3.77 -21.04
CA GLY A 71 2.44 -3.50 -22.48
C GLY A 71 1.16 -4.08 -23.08
N GLU A 72 1.30 -4.94 -24.08
CA GLU A 72 0.20 -5.67 -24.72
C GLU A 72 -0.19 -6.96 -23.98
N LYS A 73 0.58 -7.38 -22.96
CA LYS A 73 0.31 -8.61 -22.22
C LYS A 73 -0.75 -8.38 -21.15
N PHE A 74 -1.75 -9.26 -21.15
CA PHE A 74 -2.78 -9.35 -20.12
C PHE A 74 -2.80 -10.77 -19.54
N SER A 75 -2.91 -10.89 -18.22
CA SER A 75 -3.13 -12.16 -17.52
C SER A 75 -4.05 -11.96 -16.33
N ILE A 76 -4.75 -13.02 -15.93
CA ILE A 76 -5.57 -13.08 -14.73
C ILE A 76 -5.14 -14.27 -13.87
N GLU A 77 -5.30 -14.13 -12.56
CA GLU A 77 -4.95 -15.15 -11.58
C GLU A 77 -6.03 -15.25 -10.51
N GLU A 78 -6.52 -16.46 -10.26
CA GLU A 78 -7.45 -16.77 -9.18
C GLU A 78 -6.72 -16.83 -7.83
N GLY A 79 -7.36 -16.29 -6.79
CA GLY A 79 -6.76 -16.26 -5.47
C GLY A 79 -7.68 -15.67 -4.39
N LYS A 80 -7.03 -15.04 -3.41
CA LYS A 80 -7.68 -14.45 -2.24
C LYS A 80 -6.89 -13.25 -1.72
N ILE A 81 -7.61 -12.19 -1.37
CA ILE A 81 -7.05 -11.09 -0.57
C ILE A 81 -6.95 -11.57 0.89
N VAL A 82 -5.72 -11.70 1.40
CA VAL A 82 -5.42 -12.15 2.78
C VAL A 82 -5.07 -11.01 3.73
N TYR A 83 -4.80 -9.81 3.19
CA TYR A 83 -4.63 -8.56 3.92
C TYR A 83 -5.20 -7.40 3.09
N ASN A 84 -5.88 -6.43 3.71
CA ASN A 84 -6.59 -5.33 3.02
C ASN A 84 -6.60 -4.00 3.80
N GLU A 85 -5.51 -3.71 4.50
CA GLU A 85 -5.30 -2.47 5.27
C GLU A 85 -4.10 -1.69 4.72
N ASP A 86 -3.86 -0.50 5.26
CA ASP A 86 -2.65 0.27 5.00
C ASP A 86 -1.41 -0.49 5.53
N PHE A 87 -0.40 -0.72 4.68
CA PHE A 87 0.93 -1.16 5.12
C PHE A 87 2.07 -0.23 4.71
N ASN A 88 1.85 0.75 3.81
CA ASN A 88 2.85 1.71 3.36
C ASN A 88 2.85 3.05 4.15
N GLY A 89 1.81 3.29 4.96
CA GLY A 89 1.55 4.47 5.78
C GLY A 89 1.07 5.70 5.03
N ASP A 90 0.48 5.57 3.83
CA ASP A 90 -0.09 6.69 3.06
C ASP A 90 -1.58 6.98 3.37
N GLY A 91 -2.23 6.17 4.21
CA GLY A 91 -3.64 6.29 4.58
C GLY A 91 -4.61 5.58 3.62
N VAL A 92 -4.11 4.90 2.58
CA VAL A 92 -4.89 4.12 1.63
C VAL A 92 -4.71 2.62 1.92
N LYS A 93 -5.71 1.81 1.55
CA LYS A 93 -5.62 0.34 1.71
C LYS A 93 -4.70 -0.26 0.66
N ASP A 94 -3.67 -0.96 1.14
CA ASP A 94 -2.86 -1.90 0.37
C ASP A 94 -3.43 -3.32 0.49
N PHE A 95 -2.84 -4.26 -0.25
CA PHE A 95 -3.34 -5.62 -0.32
C PHE A 95 -2.20 -6.65 -0.30
N ILE A 96 -2.44 -7.79 0.34
CA ILE A 96 -1.67 -9.01 0.06
C ILE A 96 -2.61 -10.00 -0.60
N PHE A 97 -2.22 -10.47 -1.79
CA PHE A 97 -2.96 -11.45 -2.58
C PHE A 97 -2.25 -12.79 -2.51
N LEU A 98 -2.97 -13.84 -2.11
CA LEU A 98 -2.56 -15.24 -2.19
C LEU A 98 -3.08 -15.82 -3.50
N SER A 99 -2.20 -16.40 -4.31
CA SER A 99 -2.53 -17.09 -5.56
C SER A 99 -2.92 -18.56 -5.32
N TYR A 100 -3.96 -19.05 -6.00
CA TYR A 100 -4.34 -20.48 -5.96
C TYR A 100 -3.66 -21.33 -7.03
N SER A 101 -3.25 -20.72 -8.15
CA SER A 101 -2.57 -21.41 -9.27
C SER A 101 -1.13 -21.83 -8.94
N SER A 102 -0.57 -21.30 -7.85
CA SER A 102 0.82 -21.43 -7.43
C SER A 102 1.11 -22.53 -6.41
N ALA A 103 0.09 -23.28 -5.97
CA ALA A 103 0.25 -24.44 -5.09
C ALA A 103 0.93 -25.61 -5.82
N GLY A 104 2.24 -25.47 -6.06
CA GLY A 104 3.07 -26.47 -6.71
C GLY A 104 3.36 -27.67 -5.82
N SER A 105 4.21 -28.59 -6.28
CA SER A 105 4.59 -29.79 -5.54
C SER A 105 5.28 -29.53 -4.20
N SER A 106 5.74 -28.30 -3.95
CA SER A 106 6.32 -27.91 -2.66
C SER A 106 5.26 -27.68 -1.58
N GLY A 107 4.02 -27.34 -1.95
CA GLY A 107 2.93 -26.97 -1.03
C GLY A 107 2.97 -25.51 -0.53
N ASP A 108 3.93 -24.70 -1.01
CA ASP A 108 3.97 -23.25 -0.77
C ASP A 108 2.93 -22.53 -1.67
N PHE A 109 2.44 -21.37 -1.26
CA PHE A 109 1.59 -20.49 -2.07
C PHE A 109 2.37 -19.24 -2.48
N THR A 110 2.16 -18.73 -3.69
CA THR A 110 2.68 -17.41 -4.08
C THR A 110 1.86 -16.31 -3.44
N TYR A 111 2.53 -15.39 -2.78
CA TYR A 111 1.94 -14.14 -2.29
C TYR A 111 2.44 -12.95 -3.12
N GLY A 112 1.56 -11.99 -3.40
CA GLY A 112 1.91 -10.71 -4.00
C GLY A 112 1.58 -9.56 -3.04
N PHE A 113 2.58 -8.72 -2.73
CA PHE A 113 2.41 -7.52 -1.90
C PHE A 113 2.09 -6.35 -2.83
N LEU A 114 0.91 -5.76 -2.69
CA LEU A 114 0.30 -4.86 -3.66
C LEU A 114 -0.02 -3.50 -3.04
N VAL A 115 0.82 -2.49 -3.33
CA VAL A 115 0.57 -1.11 -2.90
C VAL A 115 -0.43 -0.40 -3.79
N LYS A 116 -1.31 0.41 -3.20
CA LYS A 116 -2.33 1.15 -3.95
C LYS A 116 -1.78 2.42 -4.60
N CYS A 117 -1.82 2.44 -5.93
CA CYS A 117 -1.49 3.60 -6.75
C CYS A 117 -2.72 4.26 -7.36
N GLN A 118 -2.55 5.47 -7.91
CA GLN A 118 -3.62 6.17 -8.61
C GLN A 118 -4.07 5.37 -9.85
N GLY A 119 -5.19 4.66 -9.72
CA GLY A 119 -5.82 3.87 -10.79
C GLY A 119 -5.29 2.44 -10.97
N PHE A 120 -4.26 1.99 -10.24
CA PHE A 120 -3.71 0.63 -10.35
C PHE A 120 -3.07 0.16 -9.02
N LEU A 121 -2.57 -1.07 -8.99
CA LEU A 121 -1.77 -1.63 -7.88
C LEU A 121 -0.35 -1.91 -8.36
N ARG A 122 0.65 -1.55 -7.57
CA ARG A 122 2.05 -1.91 -7.80
C ARG A 122 2.40 -3.13 -6.98
N ASN A 123 2.91 -4.18 -7.62
CA ASN A 123 3.56 -5.27 -6.89
C ASN A 123 4.92 -4.76 -6.38
N VAL A 124 5.13 -4.85 -5.08
CA VAL A 124 6.32 -4.41 -4.34
C VAL A 124 7.02 -5.57 -3.62
N GLY A 125 6.76 -6.82 -4.03
CA GLY A 125 7.37 -8.01 -3.45
C GLY A 125 6.39 -9.16 -3.22
N GLY A 126 6.87 -10.14 -2.47
CA GLY A 126 6.21 -11.43 -2.28
C GLY A 126 6.87 -12.53 -3.11
N ASP A 127 6.70 -13.77 -2.65
CA ASP A 127 7.35 -14.99 -3.16
C ASP A 127 6.50 -16.21 -2.73
N TYR A 128 7.02 -17.42 -2.91
CA TYR A 128 6.46 -18.66 -2.36
C TYR A 128 6.66 -18.73 -0.84
N PHE A 129 5.58 -18.72 -0.07
CA PHE A 129 5.59 -18.85 1.39
C PHE A 129 4.57 -19.89 1.88
N ALA A 130 4.73 -20.33 3.13
CA ALA A 130 3.72 -21.10 3.85
C ALA A 130 2.59 -20.22 4.38
N ASP A 131 2.92 -19.03 4.90
CA ASP A 131 1.98 -18.03 5.42
C ASP A 131 2.63 -16.63 5.46
N VAL A 132 1.83 -15.57 5.63
CA VAL A 132 2.27 -14.18 5.74
C VAL A 132 1.50 -13.40 6.79
N LYS A 133 2.18 -12.51 7.51
CA LYS A 133 1.58 -11.61 8.50
C LYS A 133 2.26 -10.25 8.49
N VAL A 134 1.51 -9.21 8.16
CA VAL A 134 1.93 -7.82 8.38
C VAL A 134 2.00 -7.55 9.90
N LEU A 135 3.05 -6.85 10.34
CA LEU A 135 3.26 -6.46 11.73
C LEU A 135 2.96 -4.96 11.92
N ASP A 136 2.51 -4.55 13.10
CA ASP A 136 2.34 -3.13 13.43
C ASP A 136 3.68 -2.39 13.63
N SER A 137 4.79 -3.13 13.71
CA SER A 137 6.15 -2.59 13.73
C SER A 137 6.62 -2.19 12.34
N HIS A 138 7.27 -1.03 12.23
CA HIS A 138 8.03 -0.60 11.06
C HIS A 138 9.42 -0.08 11.51
N PRO A 139 10.43 -0.05 10.63
CA PRO A 139 11.71 0.61 10.92
C PRO A 139 11.53 2.13 11.10
N GLU A 140 12.40 2.77 11.90
CA GLU A 140 12.29 4.21 12.22
C GLU A 140 12.36 5.14 10.99
N ASN A 141 12.99 4.68 9.90
CA ASN A 141 13.24 5.45 8.69
C ASN A 141 12.21 5.25 7.57
N THR A 142 11.19 4.40 7.76
CA THR A 142 10.15 4.16 6.75
C THR A 142 8.78 3.97 7.40
N PRO A 143 7.69 4.49 6.79
CA PRO A 143 6.32 4.21 7.24
C PRO A 143 5.85 2.79 6.89
N TYR A 144 6.62 2.04 6.07
CA TYR A 144 6.26 0.69 5.63
C TYR A 144 6.39 -0.33 6.77
N LYS A 145 5.28 -0.99 7.10
CA LYS A 145 5.20 -2.08 8.09
C LYS A 145 6.12 -3.26 7.72
N ASP A 146 6.79 -3.83 8.72
CA ASP A 146 7.53 -5.09 8.58
C ASP A 146 6.54 -6.22 8.24
N ILE A 147 6.90 -7.10 7.29
CA ILE A 147 6.10 -8.28 6.94
C ILE A 147 6.83 -9.52 7.46
N LYS A 148 6.16 -10.29 8.33
CA LYS A 148 6.63 -11.61 8.74
C LYS A 148 6.12 -12.65 7.75
N ILE A 149 7.02 -13.31 7.05
CA ILE A 149 6.70 -14.46 6.21
C ILE A 149 7.03 -15.74 6.97
N TYR A 150 6.45 -16.86 6.56
CA TYR A 150 6.74 -18.18 7.12
C TYR A 150 7.14 -19.13 6.00
N SER A 151 8.19 -19.90 6.23
CA SER A 151 8.66 -20.93 5.30
C SER A 151 8.51 -22.31 5.94
N TYR A 152 8.08 -23.33 5.19
CA TYR A 152 7.98 -24.69 5.73
C TYR A 152 9.37 -25.25 6.06
N ASN A 153 9.51 -25.85 7.25
CA ASN A 153 10.68 -26.68 7.55
C ASN A 153 10.57 -27.97 6.73
N ARG A 154 11.64 -28.32 6.00
CA ARG A 154 11.68 -29.51 5.14
C ARG A 154 12.72 -30.52 5.63
N ASP A 155 12.45 -31.80 5.39
CA ASP A 155 13.41 -32.88 5.66
C ASP A 155 14.44 -33.05 4.52
N LYS A 156 15.24 -34.11 4.56
CA LYS A 156 16.28 -34.39 3.55
C LYS A 156 15.70 -34.86 2.20
N GLN A 157 14.40 -35.04 2.12
CA GLN A 157 13.62 -35.47 0.96
C GLN A 157 12.68 -34.35 0.48
N ASP A 158 12.94 -33.11 0.92
CA ASP A 158 12.17 -31.89 0.61
C ASP A 158 10.70 -31.91 1.08
N GLN A 159 10.34 -32.88 1.94
CA GLN A 159 8.98 -33.02 2.46
C GLN A 159 8.74 -32.08 3.64
N ILE A 160 7.54 -31.48 3.70
CA ILE A 160 7.14 -30.60 4.81
C ILE A 160 7.15 -31.40 6.12
N MET A 161 7.98 -30.98 7.07
CA MET A 161 8.03 -31.56 8.40
C MET A 161 6.77 -31.22 9.20
N HIS A 162 6.25 -32.19 9.94
CA HIS A 162 5.05 -32.01 10.76
C HIS A 162 5.33 -32.31 12.24
N ARG A 163 4.58 -31.64 13.13
CA ARG A 163 4.51 -31.95 14.56
C ARG A 163 3.05 -31.86 15.00
N ASP A 164 2.56 -32.86 15.71
CA ASP A 164 1.18 -32.95 16.20
C ASP A 164 0.12 -32.73 15.09
N GLY A 165 0.41 -33.25 13.88
CA GLY A 165 -0.43 -33.12 12.70
C GLY A 165 -0.40 -31.74 12.00
N LYS A 166 0.40 -30.79 12.48
CA LYS A 166 0.56 -29.45 11.89
C LYS A 166 1.90 -29.31 11.17
N PRO A 167 1.97 -28.61 10.03
CA PRO A 167 3.24 -28.32 9.38
C PRO A 167 4.10 -27.41 10.28
N LEU A 168 5.40 -27.66 10.30
CA LEU A 168 6.38 -26.82 10.96
C LEU A 168 6.80 -25.69 10.03
N THR A 169 6.87 -24.47 10.56
CA THR A 169 7.34 -23.29 9.84
C THR A 169 8.37 -22.49 10.63
N THR A 170 9.30 -21.86 9.90
CA THR A 170 10.24 -20.86 10.43
C THR A 170 9.76 -19.47 10.03
N PRO A 171 9.66 -18.50 10.95
CA PRO A 171 9.32 -17.12 10.61
C PRO A 171 10.57 -16.35 10.15
N HIS A 172 10.43 -15.61 9.05
CA HIS A 172 11.45 -14.67 8.56
C HIS A 172 10.85 -13.26 8.48
N LEU A 173 11.71 -12.23 8.52
CA LEU A 173 11.29 -10.84 8.53
C LEU A 173 11.68 -10.18 7.21
N TRP A 174 10.68 -9.77 6.44
CA TRP A 174 10.83 -9.01 5.21
C TRP A 174 10.56 -7.54 5.47
N ARG A 175 11.46 -6.68 4.97
CA ARG A 175 11.41 -5.23 5.15
C ARG A 175 11.38 -4.53 3.83
N PHE A 176 10.67 -3.42 3.77
CA PHE A 176 10.66 -2.58 2.58
C PHE A 176 12.00 -1.82 2.46
N ASN A 177 12.70 -2.06 1.35
CA ASN A 177 13.95 -1.39 0.99
C ASN A 177 13.64 -0.11 0.18
N PRO A 178 13.98 1.10 0.70
CA PRO A 178 13.74 2.35 0.00
C PRO A 178 14.46 2.51 -1.35
N GLU A 179 15.61 1.84 -1.52
CA GLU A 179 16.47 1.99 -2.70
C GLU A 179 15.94 1.16 -3.88
N THR A 180 15.56 -0.09 -3.63
CA THR A 180 15.01 -1.01 -4.64
C THR A 180 13.50 -0.87 -4.82
N LYS A 181 12.82 -0.26 -3.85
CA LYS A 181 11.35 -0.13 -3.77
C LYS A 181 10.62 -1.47 -3.64
N LEU A 182 11.25 -2.46 -3.03
CA LEU A 182 10.72 -3.81 -2.83
C LEU A 182 10.81 -4.22 -1.36
N TYR A 183 9.93 -5.14 -0.94
CA TYR A 183 10.11 -5.93 0.26
C TYR A 183 11.16 -7.01 0.04
N GLU A 184 12.13 -7.06 0.94
CA GLU A 184 13.30 -7.94 0.85
C GLU A 184 13.57 -8.58 2.22
N GLY A 185 14.05 -9.82 2.20
CA GLY A 185 14.45 -10.56 3.40
C GLY A 185 14.86 -11.98 3.04
N GLU A 186 15.46 -12.70 4.00
CA GLU A 186 15.71 -14.13 3.85
C GLU A 186 14.38 -14.91 3.93
N SER A 187 14.31 -16.08 3.30
CA SER A 187 13.09 -16.91 3.23
C SER A 187 13.37 -18.42 3.31
N ARG A 188 14.57 -18.81 3.73
CA ARG A 188 15.04 -20.22 3.84
C ARG A 188 15.89 -20.41 5.09
#